data_AF-F9DX90-F1
#
_entry.id   AF-F9DX90-F1
#
_cell.length_a   1.000
_cell.length_b   1.000
_cell.length_c   1.000
_cell.angle_alpha   90.00
_cell.angle_beta   90.00
_cell.angle_gamma   90.00
#
_symmetry.space_group_name_H-M   'P 1'
#
loop_
_entity.id
_entity.type
_entity.pdbx_description
1 polymer ?
#
loop_
_entity_poly.entity_id
_entity_poly.type
_entity_poly.pdbx_seq_one_letter_code
_entity_poly.pdbx_strand_id
1 'polypeptide(L)'
;MGRAFISGLKAMMPAILILIFAWGLTELIATLDTGLFLSTMVDQLNIPVAFLPVLIFILAGLMAFSTGTSWGSFGILLPIAGTIMVNAEPELLLPALSAVLAGAVFGDHCSPISDTTILSSTGAGCNHMDHVATQLPYALVAAGVSALGYFVLGMTGSVWIGLVAVIIALIVLFTYWTAKGKKRQAQVA
;
A
#
# COMPACT_ATOMS: atom_id res chain seq x y z
N MET A 1 33.36 4.04 -13.57
CA MET A 1 32.21 3.11 -13.76
C MET A 1 32.14 2.03 -12.69
N GLY A 2 33.21 1.27 -12.37
CA GLY A 2 33.14 0.17 -11.38
C GLY A 2 32.70 0.54 -9.95
N ARG A 3 33.12 1.69 -9.41
CA ARG A 3 32.73 2.12 -8.05
C ARG A 3 31.24 2.47 -7.93
N ALA A 4 30.64 3.05 -8.98
CA ALA A 4 29.22 3.35 -9.03
C ALA A 4 28.39 2.06 -9.10
N PHE A 5 28.83 1.09 -9.92
CA PHE A 5 28.21 -0.23 -10.00
C PHE A 5 28.19 -0.96 -8.65
N ILE A 6 29.33 -1.01 -7.94
CA ILE A 6 29.42 -1.64 -6.61
C ILE A 6 28.54 -0.90 -5.59
N SER A 7 28.45 0.43 -5.66
CA SER A 7 27.61 1.21 -4.75
C SER A 7 26.11 0.96 -5.00
N GLY A 8 25.69 0.83 -6.27
CA GLY A 8 24.34 0.45 -6.63
C GLY A 8 23.97 -0.95 -6.13
N LEU A 9 24.88 -1.93 -6.30
CA LEU A 9 24.71 -3.29 -5.74
C LEU A 9 24.54 -3.28 -4.22
N LYS A 10 25.33 -2.48 -3.51
CA LYS A 10 25.21 -2.34 -2.05
C LYS A 10 23.89 -1.71 -1.63
N ALA A 11 23.42 -0.68 -2.35
CA ALA A 11 22.14 -0.03 -2.08
C ALA A 11 20.94 -0.97 -2.29
N MET A 12 21.05 -1.93 -3.22
CA MET A 12 20.01 -2.93 -3.51
C MET A 12 20.07 -4.17 -2.61
N MET A 13 21.10 -4.33 -1.78
CA MET A 13 21.30 -5.52 -0.95
C MET A 13 20.10 -5.83 -0.04
N PRO A 14 19.47 -4.86 0.66
CA PRO A 14 18.31 -5.14 1.51
C PRO A 14 17.13 -5.73 0.73
N ALA A 15 16.83 -5.16 -0.45
CA ALA A 15 15.75 -5.64 -1.31
C ALA A 15 16.02 -7.07 -1.81
N ILE A 16 17.25 -7.37 -2.23
CA ILE A 16 17.66 -8.71 -2.68
C ILE A 16 17.48 -9.74 -1.56
N LEU A 17 17.94 -9.44 -0.34
CA LEU A 17 17.80 -10.36 0.79
C LEU A 17 16.33 -10.63 1.13
N ILE A 18 15.49 -9.60 1.09
CA ILE A 18 14.04 -9.75 1.31
C ILE A 18 13.42 -10.66 0.25
N LEU A 19 13.79 -10.52 -1.03
CA LEU A 19 13.26 -11.38 -2.09
C LEU A 19 13.68 -12.85 -1.90
N ILE A 20 14.91 -13.12 -1.45
CA ILE A 20 15.37 -14.47 -1.12
C ILE A 20 14.54 -15.07 0.03
N PHE A 21 14.33 -14.30 1.10
CA PHE A 21 13.48 -14.74 2.22
C PHE A 21 12.01 -14.89 1.83
N ALA A 22 11.49 -14.05 0.94
CA ALA A 22 10.12 -14.13 0.44
C ALA A 22 9.86 -15.44 -0.32
N TRP A 23 10.84 -15.94 -1.08
CA TRP A 23 10.75 -17.26 -1.70
C TRP A 23 10.69 -18.39 -0.67
N GLY A 24 11.56 -18.36 0.34
CA GLY A 24 11.51 -19.34 1.44
C GLY A 24 10.18 -19.29 2.20
N LEU A 25 9.65 -18.08 2.44
CA LEU A 25 8.35 -17.91 3.07
C LEU A 25 7.21 -18.45 2.21
N THR A 26 7.28 -18.30 0.88
CA THR A 26 6.29 -18.87 -0.05
C THR A 26 6.23 -20.40 0.09
N GLU A 27 7.39 -21.06 0.17
CA GLU A 27 7.48 -22.51 0.37
C GLU A 27 6.94 -22.95 1.74
N LEU A 28 7.21 -22.16 2.79
CA LEU A 28 6.66 -22.39 4.13
C LEU A 28 5.12 -22.25 4.14
N ILE A 29 4.58 -21.21 3.50
CA ILE A 29 3.13 -20.99 3.36
C ILE A 29 2.46 -22.15 2.64
N ALA A 30 3.09 -22.66 1.58
CA ALA A 30 2.59 -23.82 0.85
C ALA A 30 2.64 -25.09 1.70
N THR A 31 3.74 -25.33 2.42
CA THR A 31 3.91 -26.53 3.26
C THR A 31 2.95 -26.57 4.45
N LEU A 32 2.62 -25.39 5.02
CA LEU A 32 1.70 -25.26 6.15
C LEU A 32 0.23 -25.16 5.72
N ASP A 33 -0.06 -25.17 4.42
CA ASP A 33 -1.40 -24.90 3.87
C ASP A 33 -2.04 -23.60 4.44
N THR A 34 -1.20 -22.60 4.73
CA THR A 34 -1.65 -21.33 5.34
C THR A 34 -2.64 -20.60 4.45
N GLY A 35 -2.51 -20.73 3.12
CA GLY A 35 -3.48 -20.17 2.17
C GLY A 35 -4.88 -20.76 2.33
N LEU A 36 -4.98 -22.09 2.48
CA LEU A 36 -6.25 -22.78 2.72
C LEU A 36 -6.82 -22.45 4.10
N PHE A 37 -5.96 -22.34 5.11
CA PHE A 37 -6.38 -21.91 6.44
C PHE A 37 -6.99 -20.49 6.40
N LEU A 38 -6.34 -19.52 5.75
CA LEU A 38 -6.88 -18.16 5.67
C LEU A 38 -8.13 -18.09 4.79
N SER A 39 -8.20 -18.82 3.66
CA SER A 39 -9.40 -18.83 2.82
C SER A 39 -10.61 -19.40 3.57
N THR A 40 -10.43 -20.49 4.32
CA THR A 40 -11.52 -21.04 5.15
C THR A 40 -11.94 -20.09 6.27
N MET A 41 -11.02 -19.31 6.85
CA MET A 41 -11.39 -18.25 7.80
C MET A 41 -12.20 -17.13 7.14
N VAL A 42 -11.85 -16.71 5.92
CA VAL A 42 -12.63 -15.74 5.14
C VAL A 42 -14.06 -16.23 4.94
N ASP A 43 -14.22 -17.51 4.59
CA ASP A 43 -15.53 -18.14 4.41
C ASP A 43 -16.30 -18.23 5.74
N GLN A 44 -15.66 -18.67 6.82
CA GLN A 44 -16.27 -18.80 8.15
C GLN A 44 -16.74 -17.47 8.72
N LEU A 45 -15.96 -16.40 8.49
CA LEU A 45 -16.31 -15.04 8.89
C LEU A 45 -17.31 -14.39 7.91
N ASN A 46 -17.70 -15.10 6.85
CA ASN A 46 -18.60 -14.64 5.80
C ASN A 46 -18.16 -13.27 5.23
N ILE A 47 -16.85 -13.10 5.06
CA ILE A 47 -16.28 -11.88 4.49
C ILE A 47 -16.52 -11.94 2.98
N PRO A 48 -17.25 -10.98 2.38
CA PRO A 48 -17.47 -11.02 0.94
C PRO A 48 -16.14 -10.81 0.22
N VAL A 49 -15.83 -11.68 -0.76
CA VAL A 49 -14.57 -11.65 -1.52
C VAL A 49 -14.29 -10.29 -2.18
N ALA A 50 -15.35 -9.55 -2.50
CA ALA A 50 -15.30 -8.17 -2.99
C ALA A 50 -14.54 -7.20 -2.06
N PHE A 51 -14.48 -7.45 -0.76
CA PHE A 51 -13.76 -6.60 0.20
C PHE A 51 -12.29 -6.97 0.35
N LEU A 52 -11.85 -8.13 -0.15
CA LEU A 52 -10.49 -8.60 0.05
C LEU A 52 -9.43 -7.61 -0.47
N PRO A 53 -9.55 -7.01 -1.68
CA PRO A 53 -8.55 -6.05 -2.14
C PRO A 53 -8.39 -4.84 -1.21
N VAL A 54 -9.49 -4.27 -0.72
CA VAL A 54 -9.42 -3.09 0.17
C VAL A 54 -8.93 -3.46 1.57
N LEU A 55 -9.29 -4.63 2.09
CA LEU A 55 -8.78 -5.11 3.38
C LEU A 55 -7.28 -5.40 3.32
N ILE A 56 -6.82 -6.05 2.25
CA ILE A 56 -5.40 -6.32 2.01
C ILE A 56 -4.62 -5.02 1.88
N PHE A 57 -5.15 -4.01 1.18
CA PHE A 57 -4.56 -2.67 1.10
C PHE A 57 -4.36 -2.03 2.48
N ILE A 58 -5.40 -2.05 3.33
CA ILE A 58 -5.34 -1.47 4.67
C ILE A 58 -4.33 -2.22 5.54
N LEU A 59 -4.36 -3.56 5.54
CA LEU A 59 -3.43 -4.39 6.30
C LEU A 59 -1.98 -4.17 5.87
N ALA A 60 -1.73 -4.10 4.56
CA ALA A 60 -0.40 -3.80 4.02
C ALA A 60 0.08 -2.41 4.44
N GLY A 61 -0.80 -1.41 4.43
CA GLY A 61 -0.51 -0.06 4.92
C GLY A 61 -0.16 -0.04 6.41
N LEU A 62 -0.97 -0.67 7.26
CA LEU A 62 -0.71 -0.72 8.70
C LEU A 62 0.58 -1.46 9.04
N MET A 63 0.85 -2.57 8.36
CA MET A 63 2.07 -3.33 8.53
C MET A 63 3.31 -2.52 8.11
N ALA A 64 3.29 -1.93 6.92
CA ALA A 64 4.41 -1.13 6.42
C ALA A 64 4.63 0.15 7.24
N PHE A 65 3.55 0.78 7.72
CA PHE A 65 3.65 1.91 8.64
C PHE A 65 4.34 1.53 9.95
N SER A 66 3.95 0.38 10.51
CA SER A 66 4.49 -0.11 11.79
C SER A 66 5.94 -0.62 11.68
N THR A 67 6.31 -1.14 10.52
CA THR A 67 7.66 -1.70 10.27
C THR A 67 8.62 -0.72 9.62
N GLY A 68 8.12 0.37 9.02
CA GLY A 68 8.92 1.35 8.30
C GLY A 68 9.53 0.82 7.00
N THR A 69 8.98 -0.23 6.40
CA THR A 69 9.52 -0.84 5.18
C THR A 69 8.46 -1.35 4.22
N SER A 70 8.53 -0.87 2.97
CA SER A 70 7.72 -1.35 1.85
C SER A 70 8.17 -2.74 1.40
N TRP A 71 9.46 -2.94 1.15
CA TRP A 71 10.00 -4.22 0.69
C TRP A 71 9.74 -5.36 1.67
N GLY A 72 9.96 -5.14 2.98
CA GLY A 72 9.71 -6.18 3.99
C GLY A 72 8.24 -6.59 4.01
N SER A 73 7.35 -5.62 3.89
CA SER A 73 5.91 -5.85 3.78
C SER A 73 5.53 -6.60 2.50
N PHE A 74 6.14 -6.28 1.35
CA PHE A 74 5.94 -7.02 0.10
C PHE A 74 6.35 -8.48 0.23
N GLY A 75 7.54 -8.73 0.80
CA GLY A 75 8.09 -10.07 0.95
C GLY A 75 7.19 -11.00 1.78
N ILE A 76 6.47 -10.43 2.75
CA ILE A 76 5.55 -11.17 3.62
C ILE A 76 4.16 -11.27 2.99
N LEU A 77 3.60 -10.15 2.52
CA LEU A 77 2.19 -10.09 2.16
C LEU A 77 1.89 -10.52 0.73
N LEU A 78 2.83 -10.42 -0.23
CA LEU A 78 2.58 -10.88 -1.60
C LEU A 78 2.33 -12.39 -1.67
N PRO A 79 3.15 -13.26 -1.03
CA PRO A 79 2.87 -14.69 -1.01
C PRO A 79 1.55 -15.02 -0.32
N ILE A 80 1.25 -14.36 0.82
CA ILE A 80 0.03 -14.59 1.60
C ILE A 80 -1.21 -14.15 0.80
N ALA A 81 -1.23 -12.92 0.28
CA ALA A 81 -2.34 -12.43 -0.53
C ALA A 81 -2.53 -13.29 -1.79
N GLY A 82 -1.43 -13.69 -2.43
CA GLY A 82 -1.47 -14.57 -3.59
C GLY A 82 -2.15 -15.90 -3.30
N THR A 83 -1.76 -16.59 -2.23
CA THR A 83 -2.35 -17.89 -1.88
C THR A 83 -3.79 -17.78 -1.41
N ILE A 84 -4.18 -16.71 -0.69
CA ILE A 84 -5.58 -16.45 -0.34
C ILE A 84 -6.42 -16.30 -1.61
N MET A 85 -6.01 -15.43 -2.55
CA MET A 85 -6.82 -15.11 -3.71
C MET A 85 -6.90 -16.25 -4.73
N VAL A 86 -5.84 -17.04 -4.89
CA VAL A 86 -5.88 -18.24 -5.75
C VAL A 86 -6.92 -19.25 -5.26
N ASN A 87 -7.18 -19.31 -3.95
CA ASN A 87 -8.18 -20.23 -3.39
C ASN A 87 -9.57 -19.61 -3.27
N ALA A 88 -9.65 -18.33 -2.89
CA ALA A 88 -10.91 -17.66 -2.60
C ALA A 88 -11.56 -17.02 -3.84
N GLU A 89 -10.80 -16.28 -4.65
CA GLU A 89 -11.32 -15.55 -5.81
C GLU A 89 -10.21 -15.21 -6.82
N PRO A 90 -9.87 -16.13 -7.75
CA PRO A 90 -8.73 -15.97 -8.66
C PRO A 90 -8.83 -14.74 -9.56
N GLU A 91 -10.05 -14.30 -9.90
CA GLU A 91 -10.28 -13.13 -10.76
C GLU A 91 -9.78 -11.83 -10.11
N LEU A 92 -9.71 -11.79 -8.77
CA LEU A 92 -9.26 -10.64 -8.00
C LEU A 92 -7.79 -10.75 -7.55
N LEU A 93 -7.04 -11.75 -8.03
CA LEU A 93 -5.63 -11.96 -7.69
C LEU A 93 -4.76 -10.72 -7.99
N LEU A 94 -4.77 -10.23 -9.23
CA LEU A 94 -3.96 -9.07 -9.62
C LEU A 94 -4.34 -7.80 -8.84
N PRO A 95 -5.64 -7.47 -8.67
CA PRO A 95 -6.06 -6.40 -7.76
C PRO A 95 -5.51 -6.56 -6.34
N ALA A 96 -5.56 -7.74 -5.75
CA ALA A 96 -5.06 -7.98 -4.39
C ALA A 96 -3.53 -7.82 -4.28
N LEU A 97 -2.77 -8.32 -5.25
CA LEU A 97 -1.31 -8.11 -5.30
C LEU A 97 -0.99 -6.61 -5.44
N SER A 98 -1.74 -5.90 -6.29
CA SER A 98 -1.60 -4.45 -6.41
C SER A 98 -1.96 -3.71 -5.11
N ALA A 99 -2.96 -4.20 -4.38
CA ALA A 99 -3.36 -3.66 -3.08
C ALA A 99 -2.27 -3.81 -2.03
N VAL A 100 -1.56 -4.95 -2.00
CA VAL A 100 -0.36 -5.13 -1.17
C VAL A 100 0.68 -4.07 -1.52
N LEU A 101 1.00 -3.92 -2.81
CA LEU A 101 2.02 -2.97 -3.25
C LEU A 101 1.65 -1.53 -2.88
N ALA A 102 0.43 -1.09 -3.21
CA ALA A 102 -0.03 0.26 -2.93
C ALA A 102 -0.12 0.53 -1.42
N GLY A 103 -0.65 -0.41 -0.65
CA GLY A 103 -0.79 -0.29 0.80
C GLY A 103 0.57 -0.18 1.47
N ALA A 104 1.50 -1.08 1.15
CA ALA A 104 2.81 -1.05 1.77
C ALA A 104 3.67 0.16 1.37
N VAL A 105 3.53 0.69 0.15
CA VAL A 105 4.16 1.99 -0.22
C VAL A 105 3.56 3.13 0.60
N PHE A 106 2.22 3.17 0.72
CA PHE A 106 1.55 4.19 1.54
C PHE A 106 2.04 4.16 2.99
N GLY A 107 2.05 2.97 3.62
CA GLY A 107 2.47 2.84 5.02
C GLY A 107 3.92 3.23 5.25
N ASP A 108 4.83 2.75 4.40
CA ASP A 108 6.26 3.09 4.46
C ASP A 108 6.48 4.61 4.34
N HIS A 109 5.80 5.25 3.37
CA HIS A 109 5.93 6.68 3.09
C HIS A 109 5.53 7.58 4.27
N CYS A 110 4.56 7.18 5.08
CA CYS A 110 4.13 7.98 6.23
C CYS A 110 4.72 7.51 7.56
N SER A 111 5.53 6.45 7.58
CA SER A 111 6.13 5.92 8.80
C SER A 111 7.24 6.83 9.35
N PRO A 112 7.22 7.20 10.64
CA PRO A 112 8.31 7.93 11.29
C PRO A 112 9.62 7.12 11.40
N ILE A 113 9.56 5.80 11.26
CA ILE A 113 10.75 4.94 11.40
C ILE A 113 11.30 4.47 10.05
N SER A 114 10.70 4.90 8.94
CA SER A 114 11.15 4.54 7.60
C SER A 114 12.45 5.23 7.22
N ASP A 115 13.39 4.46 6.66
CA ASP A 115 14.65 4.96 6.10
C ASP A 115 14.39 6.04 5.03
N THR A 116 13.33 5.87 4.22
CA THR A 116 12.99 6.83 3.17
C THR A 116 12.51 8.16 3.75
N THR A 117 11.72 8.12 4.83
CA THR A 117 11.23 9.29 5.55
C THR A 117 12.37 10.00 6.29
N ILE A 118 13.28 9.24 6.92
CA ILE A 118 14.47 9.76 7.60
C ILE A 118 15.40 10.46 6.61
N LEU A 119 15.70 9.82 5.47
CA LEU A 119 16.56 10.39 4.44
C LEU A 119 15.92 11.61 3.75
N SER A 120 14.60 11.59 3.54
CA SER A 120 13.87 12.73 2.95
C SER A 120 13.88 13.96 3.87
N SER A 121 13.60 13.76 5.17
CA SER A 121 13.65 14.85 6.16
C SER A 121 15.07 15.42 6.35
N THR A 122 16.08 14.54 6.39
CA THR A 122 17.50 14.93 6.46
C THR A 122 17.92 15.70 5.21
N GLY A 123 17.58 15.21 4.02
CA GLY A 123 17.88 15.86 2.74
C GLY A 123 17.18 17.21 2.57
N ALA A 124 15.99 17.37 3.16
CA ALA A 124 15.24 18.63 3.19
C ALA A 124 15.71 19.61 4.29
N GLY A 125 16.58 19.17 5.21
CA GLY A 125 17.07 20.01 6.32
C GLY A 125 15.99 20.42 7.33
N CYS A 126 14.91 19.62 7.45
CA CYS A 126 13.78 19.91 8.33
C CYS A 126 13.71 18.94 9.52
N ASN A 127 12.97 19.31 10.56
CA ASN A 127 12.74 18.40 11.67
C ASN A 127 11.97 17.16 11.17
N HIS A 128 12.42 15.98 11.58
CA HIS A 128 11.88 14.71 11.15
C HIS A 128 10.37 14.58 11.44
N MET A 129 9.92 14.95 12.64
CA MET A 129 8.51 14.84 13.00
C MET A 129 7.64 15.88 12.28
N ASP A 130 8.17 17.07 12.00
CA ASP A 130 7.47 18.07 11.19
C ASP A 130 7.28 17.59 9.75
N HIS A 131 8.29 16.92 9.18
CA HIS A 131 8.18 16.28 7.88
C HIS A 131 7.04 15.24 7.87
N VAL A 132 7.05 14.30 8.83
CA VAL A 132 6.00 13.28 8.95
C VAL A 132 4.62 13.89 9.11
N ALA A 133 4.47 14.83 10.05
CA ALA A 133 3.18 15.42 10.38
C ALA A 133 2.59 16.25 9.22
N THR A 134 3.45 16.88 8.41
CA THR A 134 3.00 17.64 7.24
C THR A 134 2.66 16.75 6.04
N GLN A 135 3.32 15.60 5.86
CA GLN A 135 3.02 14.63 4.79
C GLN A 135 1.77 13.79 5.08
N LEU A 136 1.56 13.40 6.35
CA LEU A 136 0.51 12.44 6.73
C LEU A 136 -0.91 12.81 6.22
N PRO A 137 -1.38 14.08 6.29
CA PRO A 137 -2.68 14.44 5.74
C PRO A 137 -2.82 14.16 4.23
N TYR A 138 -1.77 14.41 3.45
CA TYR A 138 -1.77 14.16 2.01
C TYR A 138 -1.75 12.66 1.71
N ALA A 139 -0.91 11.91 2.45
CA ALA A 139 -0.83 10.46 2.34
C ALA A 139 -2.17 9.79 2.68
N LEU A 140 -2.86 10.25 3.72
CA LEU A 140 -4.18 9.74 4.11
C LEU A 140 -5.26 10.05 3.07
N VAL A 141 -5.23 11.22 2.43
CA VAL A 141 -6.15 11.53 1.32
C VAL A 141 -5.91 10.58 0.15
N ALA A 142 -4.65 10.37 -0.24
CA ALA A 142 -4.31 9.42 -1.30
C ALA A 142 -4.73 8.00 -0.94
N ALA A 143 -4.46 7.56 0.29
CA ALA A 143 -4.87 6.24 0.78
C ALA A 143 -6.39 6.05 0.79
N GLY A 144 -7.15 7.07 1.20
CA GLY A 144 -8.61 7.03 1.18
C GLY A 144 -9.17 6.92 -0.24
N VAL A 145 -8.60 7.64 -1.21
CA VAL A 145 -8.99 7.54 -2.62
C VAL A 145 -8.63 6.17 -3.20
N SER A 146 -7.44 5.64 -2.89
CA SER A 146 -7.04 4.28 -3.30
C SER A 146 -7.93 3.21 -2.70
N ALA A 147 -8.28 3.31 -1.41
CA ALA A 147 -9.19 2.39 -0.74
C ALA A 147 -10.58 2.40 -1.39
N LEU A 148 -11.10 3.58 -1.76
CA LEU A 148 -12.34 3.69 -2.53
C LEU A 148 -12.23 2.97 -3.89
N GLY A 149 -11.10 3.16 -4.59
CA GLY A 149 -10.83 2.47 -5.86
C GLY A 149 -10.85 0.94 -5.72
N TYR A 150 -10.16 0.41 -4.71
CA TYR A 150 -10.15 -1.03 -4.42
C TYR A 150 -11.51 -1.57 -4.01
N PHE A 151 -12.27 -0.80 -3.24
CA PHE A 151 -13.63 -1.15 -2.85
C PHE A 151 -14.56 -1.22 -4.07
N VAL A 152 -14.57 -0.19 -4.92
CA VAL A 152 -15.40 -0.17 -6.14
C VAL A 152 -14.99 -1.26 -7.12
N LEU A 153 -13.67 -1.47 -7.29
CA LEU A 153 -13.15 -2.56 -8.11
C LEU A 153 -13.67 -3.90 -7.60
N GLY A 154 -13.52 -4.19 -6.31
CA GLY A 154 -13.95 -5.46 -5.73
C GLY A 154 -15.45 -5.70 -5.83
N MET A 155 -16.26 -4.66 -5.69
CA MET A 155 -17.72 -4.74 -5.84
C MET A 155 -18.19 -4.95 -7.28
N THR A 156 -17.40 -4.54 -8.27
CA THR A 156 -17.80 -4.55 -9.69
C THR A 156 -17.05 -5.56 -10.55
N GLY A 157 -15.95 -6.12 -10.04
CA GLY A 157 -15.01 -6.94 -10.80
C GLY A 157 -14.27 -6.18 -11.91
N SER A 158 -14.45 -4.86 -12.02
CA SER A 158 -13.94 -4.08 -13.16
C SER A 158 -12.90 -3.05 -12.75
N VAL A 159 -11.68 -3.24 -13.26
CA VAL A 159 -10.57 -2.30 -13.09
C VAL A 159 -10.93 -0.90 -13.62
N TRP A 160 -11.64 -0.84 -14.74
CA TRP A 160 -12.03 0.42 -15.36
C TRP A 160 -13.01 1.21 -14.50
N ILE A 161 -13.98 0.55 -13.87
CA ILE A 161 -14.95 1.21 -12.99
C ILE A 161 -14.25 1.72 -11.73
N GLY A 162 -13.36 0.91 -11.14
CA GLY A 162 -12.51 1.34 -10.02
C GLY A 162 -11.66 2.56 -10.36
N LEU A 163 -11.05 2.59 -11.55
CA LEU A 163 -10.25 3.72 -12.02
C LEU A 163 -11.09 4.99 -12.21
N VAL A 164 -12.27 4.87 -12.82
CA VAL A 164 -13.21 5.99 -12.99
C VAL A 164 -13.63 6.55 -11.63
N ALA A 165 -13.91 5.69 -10.64
CA ALA A 165 -14.24 6.13 -9.29
C ALA A 165 -13.09 6.93 -8.64
N VAL A 166 -11.84 6.47 -8.80
CA VAL A 166 -10.65 7.20 -8.33
C VAL A 166 -10.53 8.56 -9.01
N ILE A 167 -10.67 8.63 -10.33
CA ILE A 167 -10.58 9.89 -11.09
C ILE A 167 -11.65 10.88 -10.63
N ILE A 168 -12.91 10.43 -10.48
CA ILE A 168 -14.01 11.26 -10.01
C ILE A 168 -13.72 11.76 -8.59
N ALA A 169 -13.27 10.89 -7.68
CA ALA A 169 -12.95 11.28 -6.32
C ALA A 169 -11.84 12.35 -6.27
N LEU A 170 -10.80 12.22 -7.09
CA LEU A 170 -9.73 13.23 -7.20
C LEU A 170 -10.25 14.57 -7.74
N ILE A 171 -11.11 14.55 -8.78
CA ILE A 171 -11.70 15.78 -9.34
C ILE A 171 -12.58 16.48 -8.29
N VAL A 172 -13.41 15.72 -7.56
CA VAL A 172 -14.27 16.26 -6.49
C VAL A 172 -13.44 16.86 -5.37
N LEU A 173 -12.38 16.17 -4.93
CA LEU A 173 -11.48 16.69 -3.89
C LEU A 173 -10.77 17.97 -4.34
N PHE A 174 -10.25 17.99 -5.57
CA PHE A 174 -9.57 19.15 -6.15
C PHE A 174 -10.49 20.37 -6.27
N THR A 175 -11.70 20.17 -6.81
CA THR A 175 -12.71 21.24 -6.94
C THR A 175 -13.18 21.75 -5.58
N TYR A 176 -13.37 20.86 -4.60
CA TYR A 176 -13.72 21.23 -3.23
C TYR A 176 -12.62 22.07 -2.55
N TRP A 177 -11.35 21.64 -2.65
CA TRP A 177 -10.22 22.36 -2.05
C TRP A 177 -9.99 23.72 -2.69
N THR A 178 -10.07 23.82 -4.02
CA THR A 178 -9.93 25.10 -4.73
C THR A 178 -11.06 26.07 -4.39
N ALA A 179 -12.31 25.60 -4.30
CA ALA A 179 -13.45 26.42 -3.89
C ALA A 179 -13.30 26.93 -2.44
N LYS A 180 -12.88 26.06 -1.51
CA LYS A 180 -12.63 26.42 -0.11
C LYS A 180 -11.48 27.43 0.02
N GLY A 181 -10.42 27.27 -0.76
CA GLY A 181 -9.28 28.20 -0.81
C GLY A 181 -9.69 29.61 -1.24
N LYS A 182 -10.51 29.72 -2.31
CA LYS A 182 -11.05 31.02 -2.78
C LYS A 182 -11.91 31.70 -1.71
N LYS A 183 -12.79 30.95 -1.03
CA LYS A 183 -13.64 31.50 0.05
C LYS A 183 -12.80 32.03 1.22
N ARG A 184 -11.75 31.31 1.62
CA ARG A 184 -10.85 31.74 2.70
C ARG A 184 -10.07 33.00 2.34
N GLN A 185 -9.61 33.14 1.09
CA GLN A 185 -8.93 34.36 0.63
C GLN A 185 -9.89 35.57 0.61
N ALA A 186 -11.14 35.36 0.17
CA ALA A 186 -12.15 36.41 0.14
C ALA A 186 -12.63 36.87 1.54
N GLN A 187 -12.37 36.10 2.60
CA GLN A 187 -12.69 36.48 3.98
C GLN A 187 -11.56 37.24 4.70
N VAL A 188 -10.34 37.18 4.15
CA VAL A 188 -9.14 37.79 4.73
C VAL A 188 -8.74 39.08 3.98
N ALA A 189 -9.27 39.28 2.77
CA ALA A 189 -9.20 40.52 2.00
C ALA A 189 -10.32 41.48 2.42
#